data_AF-A0A817AIZ1-F1
#
_entry.id   AF-A0A817AIZ1-F1
#
_cell.length_a   1.000
_cell.length_b   1.000
_cell.length_c   1.000
_cell.angle_alpha   90.00
_cell.angle_beta   90.00
_cell.angle_gamma   90.00
#
_symmetry.space_group_name_H-M   'P 1'
#
loop_
_entity.id
_entity.type
_entity.pdbx_description
1 polymer ?
#
loop_
_entity_poly.entity_id
_entity_poly.type
_entity_poly.pdbx_seq_one_letter_code
_entity_poly.pdbx_strand_id
1 'polypeptide(L)'
;MLLRSIRTVEHLRRISAYSVSAYLTSPSLVSRALPRESALSSPISRFYYSNPHHRHTTTTSSPVSSRWRISIRHMSRRRNAAKGSAAYSSAVDLAMDSVVKIFTVSTSPSYFLPWQNKSQRESMGSGFVISGRRIITNAHVVADHSFVLVRKHGSPIKHRAKVEAIGHECDLAVLVIDSEVFWEGMNSLELGDIPLLREEVFVVGYPQGGDNISVTKGVVSRVEPTQYVHGATQLMAIQIDAAINPGNSGGPAIMGNKVAGVAFQNLAGGENIGYIIPTPVIKHFINGVEESGKYTGFCSMGVSCQPMENAQIRSIYQMSSEMTGVLISKINPLSDAHKILNKEDVILAFDGVPIGNDGTVPLRKKERITFDHMVSMKKPNETALVKVLREGKEHEFCITLRPLQPLVPVHQFDQLPSYYIFSGFVFVPLTQPYLHEYGEDWYNTCPRRLCERALRDLPEKSNQQLVIISQVLMDDINTGFERLAELQVKKVNGVEVDNLRHLCQLIENCDTENLKLDLDDGRVLALKYQDARLATSLILKRHRIASAMSSDLLIEQNNLATELAASCSTAVV
;
A
#
# COMPACT_ATOMS: atom_id res chain seq x y z
N MET A 1 -23.11 -32.01 -49.25
CA MET A 1 -23.36 -33.35 -48.70
C MET A 1 -22.26 -33.62 -47.69
N LEU A 2 -22.55 -33.47 -46.39
CA LEU A 2 -22.84 -34.58 -45.44
C LEU A 2 -21.72 -35.64 -45.44
N LEU A 3 -21.12 -36.12 -44.34
CA LEU A 3 -21.26 -35.97 -42.89
C LEU A 3 -20.15 -36.87 -42.27
N ARG A 4 -19.72 -36.58 -41.02
CA ARG A 4 -19.25 -37.55 -39.98
C ARG A 4 -17.86 -38.21 -40.18
N SER A 5 -17.03 -38.49 -39.17
CA SER A 5 -16.98 -38.19 -37.74
C SER A 5 -15.66 -38.78 -37.17
N ILE A 6 -14.98 -38.05 -36.28
CA ILE A 6 -14.41 -38.50 -34.98
C ILE A 6 -13.16 -39.45 -34.92
N ARG A 7 -12.08 -38.89 -34.31
CA ARG A 7 -11.10 -39.46 -33.31
C ARG A 7 -10.07 -40.51 -33.78
N THR A 8 -8.78 -40.56 -33.40
CA THR A 8 -7.82 -39.87 -32.48
C THR A 8 -6.41 -40.41 -32.90
N VAL A 9 -5.25 -39.72 -32.83
CA VAL A 9 -4.32 -39.63 -31.67
C VAL A 9 -3.00 -38.97 -32.16
N GLU A 10 -2.52 -38.01 -31.35
CA GLU A 10 -1.14 -37.58 -31.05
C GLU A 10 -0.01 -37.75 -32.09
N HIS A 11 0.51 -36.63 -32.61
CA HIS A 11 1.87 -36.16 -32.27
C HIS A 11 2.15 -34.77 -32.85
N LEU A 12 2.99 -34.00 -32.14
CA LEU A 12 3.61 -32.72 -32.54
C LEU A 12 2.77 -31.44 -32.41
N ARG A 13 2.82 -30.83 -31.22
CA ARG A 13 3.09 -29.39 -31.05
C ARG A 13 3.52 -29.09 -29.60
N ARG A 14 4.83 -29.13 -29.38
CA ARG A 14 5.50 -28.30 -28.37
C ARG A 14 5.88 -27.00 -29.06
N ILE A 15 5.55 -25.86 -28.45
CA ILE A 15 6.45 -24.72 -28.14
C ILE A 15 5.60 -23.54 -27.65
N SER A 16 6.05 -22.96 -26.53
CA SER A 16 5.72 -21.65 -25.95
C SER A 16 4.60 -21.57 -24.90
N ALA A 17 4.97 -21.88 -23.65
CA ALA A 17 4.54 -21.15 -22.46
C ALA A 17 5.53 -21.43 -21.31
N TYR A 18 6.36 -20.43 -20.99
CA TYR A 18 7.02 -20.22 -19.69
C TYR A 18 6.73 -18.73 -19.40
N SER A 19 6.33 -18.27 -18.21
CA SER A 19 6.56 -18.77 -16.87
C SER A 19 5.51 -18.15 -15.94
N VAL A 20 4.75 -18.97 -15.20
CA VAL A 20 4.50 -18.83 -13.75
C VAL A 20 4.16 -20.25 -13.29
N SER A 21 5.00 -20.85 -12.46
CA SER A 21 4.74 -22.18 -11.89
C SER A 21 5.14 -22.18 -10.43
N ALA A 22 4.13 -22.28 -9.57
CA ALA A 22 4.20 -22.92 -8.26
C ALA A 22 2.92 -23.76 -8.09
N TYR A 23 2.92 -24.89 -8.79
CA TYR A 23 2.32 -26.19 -8.44
C TYR A 23 2.54 -26.55 -6.95
N LEU A 24 1.74 -27.29 -6.17
CA LEU A 24 0.71 -28.35 -6.29
C LEU A 24 0.00 -28.39 -4.89
N THR A 25 -1.12 -29.04 -4.55
CA THR A 25 -1.93 -30.13 -5.11
C THR A 25 -3.21 -30.20 -4.29
N SER A 26 -4.35 -30.34 -4.96
CA SER A 26 -5.59 -30.89 -4.40
C SER A 26 -5.62 -32.42 -4.57
N PRO A 27 -6.46 -33.11 -3.79
CA PRO A 27 -7.41 -34.02 -4.43
C PRO A 27 -8.86 -33.72 -4.04
N SER A 28 -9.69 -33.75 -5.08
CA SER A 28 -11.14 -33.68 -5.09
C SER A 28 -11.82 -34.76 -4.24
N LEU A 29 -12.99 -34.44 -3.67
CA LEU A 29 -14.19 -35.28 -3.77
C LEU A 29 -15.47 -34.50 -3.43
N VAL A 30 -16.49 -34.80 -4.23
CA VAL A 30 -17.83 -34.20 -4.30
C VAL A 30 -18.71 -34.65 -3.12
N SER A 31 -19.44 -33.74 -2.47
CA SER A 31 -20.82 -34.01 -2.03
C SER A 31 -21.63 -32.74 -1.71
N ARG A 32 -22.91 -32.80 -2.07
CA ARG A 32 -24.00 -31.83 -1.84
C ARG A 32 -24.12 -31.43 -0.36
N ALA A 33 -24.44 -30.16 -0.11
CA ALA A 33 -24.99 -29.71 1.17
C ALA A 33 -26.36 -29.01 0.98
N LEU A 34 -27.35 -29.49 1.72
CA LEU A 34 -28.52 -28.73 2.18
C LEU A 34 -28.50 -28.77 3.73
N PRO A 35 -29.17 -27.81 4.42
CA PRO A 35 -28.69 -27.26 5.69
C PRO A 35 -29.33 -27.93 6.91
N ARG A 36 -28.67 -27.86 8.08
CA ARG A 36 -29.34 -27.84 9.40
C ARG A 36 -28.41 -27.44 10.56
N GLU A 37 -28.89 -26.43 11.27
CA GLU A 37 -29.05 -26.27 12.74
C GLU A 37 -27.92 -26.59 13.74
N SER A 38 -27.80 -25.59 14.64
CA SER A 38 -27.23 -25.53 15.99
C SER A 38 -27.16 -26.81 16.84
N ALA A 39 -26.05 -26.98 17.57
CA ALA A 39 -26.05 -27.39 18.98
C ALA A 39 -24.68 -27.15 19.66
N LEU A 40 -24.75 -26.72 20.92
CA LEU A 40 -23.64 -26.58 21.85
C LEU A 40 -23.01 -27.94 22.21
N SER A 41 -21.70 -27.97 22.47
CA SER A 41 -21.10 -28.41 23.75
C SER A 41 -19.60 -28.68 23.62
N SER A 42 -18.85 -28.17 24.59
CA SER A 42 -17.44 -28.44 24.89
C SER A 42 -17.22 -29.84 25.47
N PRO A 43 -15.98 -30.37 25.39
CA PRO A 43 -15.46 -31.13 26.52
C PRO A 43 -14.03 -30.76 26.95
N ILE A 44 -13.87 -30.82 28.27
CA ILE A 44 -12.66 -30.72 29.08
C ILE A 44 -11.84 -32.01 28.95
N SER A 45 -10.52 -31.91 28.84
CA SER A 45 -9.60 -33.02 29.09
C SER A 45 -8.58 -32.66 30.19
N ARG A 46 -8.72 -33.32 31.35
CA ARG A 46 -7.61 -33.65 32.25
C ARG A 46 -6.97 -34.93 31.72
N PHE A 47 -5.66 -35.15 31.84
CA PHE A 47 -5.12 -36.39 32.41
C PHE A 47 -3.58 -36.28 32.66
N TYR A 48 -3.21 -36.34 33.94
CA TYR A 48 -2.11 -37.06 34.63
C TYR A 48 -0.61 -36.82 34.34
N TYR A 49 0.07 -36.51 35.47
CA TYR A 49 1.49 -36.67 35.76
C TYR A 49 1.87 -38.13 36.02
N SER A 50 3.07 -38.53 35.61
CA SER A 50 3.80 -39.66 36.20
C SER A 50 5.32 -39.45 36.08
N ASN A 51 5.99 -39.58 37.23
CA ASN A 51 7.43 -39.48 37.47
C ASN A 51 7.97 -40.90 37.75
N PRO A 52 9.25 -41.21 37.51
CA PRO A 52 9.95 -42.05 38.48
C PRO A 52 11.40 -41.64 38.79
N HIS A 53 11.78 -41.86 40.06
CA HIS A 53 13.13 -41.79 40.63
C HIS A 53 13.78 -43.19 40.70
N HIS A 54 15.13 -43.23 40.58
CA HIS A 54 16.13 -44.05 41.31
C HIS A 54 17.39 -44.24 40.41
N ARG A 55 18.66 -44.35 40.85
CA ARG A 55 19.40 -44.34 42.13
C ARG A 55 20.90 -44.18 41.80
N HIS A 56 21.69 -43.72 42.77
CA HIS A 56 23.16 -43.57 42.76
C HIS A 56 23.95 -44.90 42.88
N THR A 57 25.18 -44.92 42.35
CA THR A 57 26.36 -45.63 42.89
C THR A 57 27.66 -44.84 42.62
N THR A 58 28.67 -45.07 43.47
CA THR A 58 29.77 -44.15 43.80
C THR A 58 31.16 -44.81 43.58
N THR A 59 32.13 -44.01 43.09
CA THR A 59 33.59 -43.93 43.40
C THR A 59 34.56 -45.14 43.31
N THR A 60 35.73 -44.95 42.65
CA THR A 60 37.10 -44.77 43.24
C THR A 60 38.22 -44.64 42.15
N SER A 61 39.01 -43.53 42.13
CA SER A 61 40.49 -43.36 42.30
C SER A 61 41.44 -43.93 41.21
N SER A 62 42.62 -43.42 40.78
CA SER A 62 43.45 -42.18 40.85
C SER A 62 44.57 -42.30 39.75
N PRO A 63 45.70 -41.54 39.72
CA PRO A 63 46.00 -40.43 38.81
C PRO A 63 47.15 -40.68 37.77
N VAL A 64 47.22 -39.88 36.70
CA VAL A 64 48.45 -39.72 35.90
C VAL A 64 48.69 -38.24 35.58
N SER A 65 49.89 -37.79 35.92
CA SER A 65 50.42 -36.44 35.73
C SER A 65 50.60 -36.07 34.25
N SER A 66 50.24 -34.84 33.87
CA SER A 66 51.02 -34.11 32.87
C SER A 66 50.95 -32.60 33.10
N ARG A 67 52.13 -31.99 33.05
CA ARG A 67 52.46 -30.62 33.39
C ARG A 67 52.30 -29.80 32.11
N TRP A 68 51.35 -28.86 32.05
CA TRP A 68 51.24 -27.91 30.94
C TRP A 68 51.48 -26.48 31.42
N ARG A 69 52.51 -25.85 30.82
CA ARG A 69 52.85 -24.43 31.00
C ARG A 69 51.73 -23.57 30.42
N ILE A 70 51.15 -22.70 31.24
CA ILE A 70 50.21 -21.65 30.80
C ILE A 70 51.03 -20.55 30.12
N SER A 71 50.79 -20.35 28.83
CA SER A 71 51.30 -19.20 28.07
C SER A 71 50.27 -18.07 28.15
N ILE A 72 50.68 -16.93 28.74
CA ILE A 72 49.86 -15.73 28.90
C ILE A 72 49.70 -15.06 27.53
N ARG A 73 48.65 -15.40 26.77
CA ARG A 73 48.22 -14.64 25.58
C ARG A 73 46.69 -14.48 25.41
N HIS A 74 45.90 -14.74 26.46
CA HIS A 74 44.43 -14.70 26.40
C HIS A 74 43.73 -13.58 27.19
N MET A 75 44.36 -12.41 27.37
CA MET A 75 43.72 -11.27 28.07
C MET A 75 43.32 -10.07 27.18
N SER A 76 43.75 -9.99 25.91
CA SER A 76 43.36 -8.87 25.03
C SER A 76 42.05 -9.12 24.24
N ARG A 77 41.75 -10.38 23.87
CA ARG A 77 40.52 -10.74 23.13
C ARG A 77 39.23 -10.63 23.97
N ARG A 78 39.29 -10.92 25.29
CA ARG A 78 38.14 -10.78 26.19
C ARG A 78 37.76 -9.32 26.49
N ARG A 79 38.73 -8.39 26.49
CA ARG A 79 38.46 -6.95 26.71
C ARG A 79 37.76 -6.28 25.52
N ASN A 80 38.10 -6.67 24.28
CA ASN A 80 37.41 -6.15 23.10
C ASN A 80 36.01 -6.76 22.90
N ALA A 81 35.83 -8.05 23.23
CA ALA A 81 34.50 -8.67 23.23
C ALA A 81 33.57 -8.09 24.32
N ALA A 82 34.09 -7.81 25.51
CA ALA A 82 33.33 -7.20 26.61
C ALA A 82 33.00 -5.71 26.34
N LYS A 83 33.90 -4.94 25.70
CA LYS A 83 33.61 -3.56 25.28
C LYS A 83 32.55 -3.49 24.18
N GLY A 84 32.59 -4.43 23.22
CA GLY A 84 31.52 -4.57 22.21
C GLY A 84 30.18 -4.88 22.88
N SER A 85 30.12 -5.95 23.69
CA SER A 85 28.90 -6.37 24.38
C SER A 85 28.26 -5.29 25.27
N ALA A 86 29.06 -4.46 25.96
CA ALA A 86 28.54 -3.39 26.82
C ALA A 86 27.96 -2.21 26.02
N ALA A 87 28.60 -1.82 24.91
CA ALA A 87 28.08 -0.80 24.02
C ALA A 87 26.80 -1.25 23.29
N TYR A 88 26.73 -2.52 22.87
CA TYR A 88 25.54 -3.09 22.25
C TYR A 88 24.35 -3.21 23.21
N SER A 89 24.57 -3.57 24.48
CA SER A 89 23.52 -3.50 25.51
C SER A 89 22.97 -2.08 25.60
N SER A 90 23.85 -1.08 25.72
CA SER A 90 23.42 0.31 25.90
C SER A 90 22.56 0.86 24.75
N ALA A 91 22.76 0.38 23.52
CA ALA A 91 22.00 0.83 22.36
C ALA A 91 20.59 0.26 22.32
N VAL A 92 20.45 -1.02 22.63
CA VAL A 92 19.15 -1.70 22.72
C VAL A 92 18.39 -1.16 23.93
N ASP A 93 19.07 -0.93 25.06
CA ASP A 93 18.48 -0.34 26.26
C ASP A 93 17.94 1.07 25.96
N LEU A 94 18.71 1.91 25.24
CA LEU A 94 18.25 3.22 24.79
C LEU A 94 17.06 3.14 23.82
N ALA A 95 17.03 2.12 22.96
CA ALA A 95 15.87 1.87 22.10
C ALA A 95 14.64 1.44 22.92
N MET A 96 14.80 0.60 23.94
CA MET A 96 13.69 0.17 24.80
C MET A 96 13.00 1.34 25.51
N ASP A 97 13.77 2.32 25.97
CA ASP A 97 13.24 3.54 26.62
C ASP A 97 12.56 4.51 25.64
N SER A 98 12.83 4.36 24.34
CA SER A 98 12.30 5.24 23.29
C SER A 98 11.12 4.63 22.52
N VAL A 99 10.90 3.32 22.67
CA VAL A 99 9.88 2.54 21.97
C VAL A 99 8.57 2.55 22.75
N VAL A 100 7.46 2.66 22.01
CA VAL A 100 6.12 2.81 22.56
C VAL A 100 5.15 1.83 21.91
N LYS A 101 4.15 1.41 22.69
CA LYS A 101 3.05 0.58 22.19
C LYS A 101 1.91 1.48 21.74
N ILE A 102 1.40 1.23 20.55
CA ILE A 102 0.30 1.98 19.94
C ILE A 102 -0.96 1.11 19.97
N PHE A 103 -2.08 1.72 20.33
CA PHE A 103 -3.40 1.12 20.31
C PHE A 103 -4.28 1.98 19.41
N THR A 104 -4.87 1.36 18.41
CA THR A 104 -5.72 2.07 17.45
C THR A 104 -7.10 1.45 17.47
N VAL A 105 -8.09 2.32 17.60
CA VAL A 105 -9.47 2.01 17.25
C VAL A 105 -9.68 2.51 15.83
N SER A 106 -10.11 1.63 14.92
CA SER A 106 -10.38 1.98 13.53
C SER A 106 -11.78 1.58 13.09
N THR A 107 -12.28 2.28 12.09
CA THR A 107 -13.62 2.07 11.53
C THR A 107 -13.56 2.37 10.03
N SER A 108 -13.36 1.33 9.24
CA SER A 108 -13.27 1.46 7.78
C SER A 108 -14.67 1.57 7.14
N PRO A 109 -14.81 2.28 6.02
CA PRO A 109 -16.08 2.38 5.31
C PRO A 109 -16.44 1.07 4.59
N SER A 110 -17.72 0.88 4.30
CA SER A 110 -18.17 -0.10 3.29
C SER A 110 -18.13 0.54 1.91
N TYR A 111 -17.55 -0.13 0.92
CA TYR A 111 -17.55 0.38 -0.47
C TYR A 111 -18.79 -0.05 -1.26
N PHE A 112 -19.46 -1.14 -0.87
CA PHE A 112 -20.76 -1.51 -1.42
C PHE A 112 -21.90 -0.64 -0.87
N LEU A 113 -21.82 -0.27 0.41
CA LEU A 113 -22.77 0.61 1.09
C LEU A 113 -22.04 1.86 1.60
N PRO A 114 -21.65 2.79 0.71
CA PRO A 114 -20.76 3.92 1.02
C PRO A 114 -21.29 4.92 2.07
N TRP A 115 -22.57 4.83 2.42
CA TRP A 115 -23.17 5.55 3.54
C TRP A 115 -23.04 4.84 4.90
N GLN A 116 -22.36 3.68 4.97
CA GLN A 116 -22.17 2.89 6.18
C GLN A 116 -20.69 2.63 6.45
N ASN A 117 -20.38 2.50 7.73
CA ASN A 117 -19.09 2.01 8.19
C ASN A 117 -19.18 0.52 8.59
N LYS A 118 -18.06 -0.19 8.45
CA LYS A 118 -17.88 -1.53 9.00
C LYS A 118 -17.80 -1.48 10.52
N SER A 119 -17.88 -2.64 11.16
CA SER A 119 -17.74 -2.73 12.62
C SER A 119 -16.37 -2.23 13.06
N GLN A 120 -16.37 -1.48 14.16
CA GLN A 120 -15.17 -0.99 14.82
C GLN A 120 -14.21 -2.14 15.13
N ARG A 121 -12.91 -1.91 14.93
CA ARG A 121 -11.84 -2.86 15.25
C ARG A 121 -10.81 -2.21 16.15
N GLU A 122 -10.16 -3.04 16.96
CA GLU A 122 -9.00 -2.65 17.76
C GLU A 122 -7.76 -3.34 17.20
N SER A 123 -6.71 -2.58 17.00
CA SER A 123 -5.39 -3.07 16.60
C SER A 123 -4.31 -2.51 17.51
N MET A 124 -3.14 -3.16 17.47
CA MET A 124 -1.96 -2.70 18.17
C MET A 124 -0.74 -2.75 17.25
N GLY A 125 0.19 -1.84 17.50
CA GLY A 125 1.46 -1.75 16.82
C GLY A 125 2.53 -1.16 17.73
N SER A 126 3.69 -0.89 17.14
CA SER A 126 4.82 -0.27 17.81
C SER A 126 5.13 1.08 17.19
N GLY A 127 5.80 1.94 17.94
CA GLY A 127 6.37 3.17 17.42
C GLY A 127 7.61 3.54 18.22
N PHE A 128 8.30 4.60 17.81
CA PHE A 128 9.43 5.12 18.56
C PHE A 128 9.55 6.63 18.45
N VAL A 129 10.13 7.23 19.49
CA VAL A 129 10.33 8.67 19.58
C VAL A 129 11.49 9.11 18.69
N ILE A 130 11.26 10.16 17.91
CA ILE A 130 12.26 10.90 17.14
C ILE A 130 12.35 12.34 17.67
N SER A 131 13.29 13.12 17.14
CA SER A 131 13.43 14.54 17.49
C SER A 131 12.13 15.32 17.25
N GLY A 132 11.95 16.42 17.98
CA GLY A 132 10.78 17.29 17.84
C GLY A 132 9.51 16.78 18.53
N ARG A 133 9.64 15.86 19.52
CA ARG A 133 8.50 15.29 20.27
C ARG A 133 7.47 14.63 19.35
N ARG A 134 7.98 13.80 18.45
CA ARG A 134 7.21 13.04 17.47
C ARG A 134 7.48 11.55 17.63
N ILE A 135 6.48 10.75 17.29
CA ILE A 135 6.58 9.29 17.24
C ILE A 135 6.41 8.84 15.80
N ILE A 136 7.33 8.02 15.31
CA ILE A 136 7.17 7.33 14.03
C ILE A 136 6.53 5.97 14.26
N THR A 137 5.60 5.61 13.38
CA THR A 137 4.96 4.29 13.29
C THR A 137 4.65 3.99 11.82
N ASN A 138 4.09 2.81 11.54
CA ASN A 138 3.52 2.53 10.23
C ASN A 138 2.15 3.18 10.02
N ALA A 139 1.83 3.49 8.77
CA ALA A 139 0.53 4.01 8.38
C ALA A 139 -0.58 2.96 8.62
N HIS A 140 -0.33 1.68 8.33
CA HIS A 140 -1.33 0.63 8.54
C HIS A 140 -1.70 0.42 10.01
N VAL A 141 -0.84 0.82 10.96
CA VAL A 141 -1.13 0.77 12.40
C VAL A 141 -2.21 1.79 12.78
N VAL A 142 -2.33 2.89 12.03
CA VAL A 142 -3.26 4.00 12.30
C VAL A 142 -4.23 4.29 11.16
N ALA A 143 -4.36 3.37 10.19
CA ALA A 143 -5.28 3.54 9.08
C ALA A 143 -6.75 3.45 9.53
N ASP A 144 -7.59 4.33 9.00
CA ASP A 144 -9.01 4.49 9.32
C ASP A 144 -9.26 4.72 10.82
N HIS A 145 -8.31 5.35 11.51
CA HIS A 145 -8.36 5.54 12.95
C HIS A 145 -9.50 6.49 13.36
N SER A 146 -10.25 6.11 14.38
CA SER A 146 -11.16 7.00 15.11
C SER A 146 -10.58 7.43 16.46
N PHE A 147 -9.66 6.63 17.01
CA PHE A 147 -9.01 6.92 18.29
C PHE A 147 -7.64 6.24 18.39
N VAL A 148 -6.61 6.97 18.82
CA VAL A 148 -5.25 6.46 18.97
C VAL A 148 -4.73 6.73 20.40
N LEU A 149 -4.22 5.68 21.04
CA LEU A 149 -3.54 5.74 22.33
C LEU A 149 -2.12 5.22 22.21
N VAL A 150 -1.23 5.75 23.04
CA VAL A 150 0.18 5.36 23.11
C VAL A 150 0.56 5.08 24.56
N ARG A 151 1.37 4.04 24.80
CA ARG A 151 1.88 3.68 26.12
C ARG A 151 3.39 3.50 26.10
N LYS A 152 4.07 4.10 27.08
CA LYS A 152 5.52 3.96 27.29
C LYS A 152 5.87 2.56 27.76
N HIS A 153 7.11 2.14 27.52
CA HIS A 153 7.66 0.95 28.18
C HIS A 153 7.62 1.11 29.71
N GLY A 154 7.28 0.05 30.44
CA GLY A 154 7.20 0.05 31.90
C GLY A 154 6.06 0.86 32.54
N SER A 155 5.32 1.67 31.77
CA SER A 155 4.21 2.47 32.29
C SER A 155 2.86 1.80 32.05
N PRO A 156 1.95 1.80 33.04
CA PRO A 156 0.57 1.35 32.83
C PRO A 156 -0.31 2.42 32.14
N ILE A 157 0.17 3.66 32.03
CA ILE A 157 -0.63 4.81 31.60
C ILE A 157 -0.65 4.92 30.07
N LYS A 158 -1.85 4.96 29.50
CA LYS A 158 -2.08 5.26 28.08
C LYS A 158 -2.33 6.76 27.91
N HIS A 159 -1.66 7.36 26.93
CA HIS A 159 -1.83 8.76 26.56
C HIS A 159 -2.52 8.86 25.21
N ARG A 160 -3.40 9.84 25.03
CA ARG A 160 -4.03 10.12 23.75
C ARG A 160 -3.00 10.68 22.78
N ALA A 161 -2.95 10.12 21.57
CA ALA A 161 -2.16 10.63 20.48
C ALA A 161 -3.06 11.19 19.36
N LYS A 162 -2.50 12.12 18.59
CA LYS A 162 -3.09 12.61 17.34
C LYS A 162 -2.16 12.20 16.20
N VAL A 163 -2.74 11.90 15.05
CA VAL A 163 -1.95 11.66 13.85
C VAL A 163 -1.65 13.00 13.19
N GLU A 164 -0.37 13.37 13.12
CA GLU A 164 0.11 14.62 12.51
C GLU A 164 0.21 14.46 10.98
N ALA A 165 0.71 13.32 10.51
CA ALA A 165 0.83 13.02 9.09
C ALA A 165 0.79 11.52 8.82
N ILE A 166 0.28 11.13 7.64
CA ILE A 166 0.23 9.74 7.16
C ILE A 166 0.68 9.71 5.71
N GLY A 167 1.61 8.80 5.40
CA GLY A 167 2.02 8.45 4.05
C GLY A 167 1.76 6.98 3.79
N HIS A 168 0.58 6.66 3.23
CA HIS A 168 0.19 5.28 2.93
C HIS A 168 1.16 4.60 1.95
N GLU A 169 1.64 5.33 0.93
CA GLU A 169 2.56 4.80 -0.11
C GLU A 169 3.86 4.25 0.49
N CYS A 170 4.43 4.94 1.49
CA CYS A 170 5.61 4.49 2.23
C CYS A 170 5.30 3.78 3.55
N ASP A 171 4.03 3.54 3.87
CA ASP A 171 3.59 2.95 5.13
C ASP A 171 4.20 3.61 6.39
N LEU A 172 4.19 4.95 6.45
CA LEU A 172 4.69 5.72 7.59
C LEU A 172 3.62 6.68 8.12
N ALA A 173 3.62 6.89 9.44
CA ALA A 173 2.83 7.93 10.07
C ALA A 173 3.60 8.59 11.22
N VAL A 174 3.28 9.87 11.46
CA VAL A 174 3.80 10.66 12.58
C VAL A 174 2.68 10.87 13.60
N LEU A 175 2.96 10.55 14.86
CA LEU A 175 2.06 10.81 15.98
C LEU A 175 2.63 11.90 16.89
N VAL A 176 1.73 12.71 17.44
CA VAL A 176 2.04 13.73 18.46
C VAL A 176 1.17 13.54 19.69
N ILE A 177 1.71 13.91 20.85
CA ILE A 177 1.05 13.77 22.15
C ILE A 177 1.19 15.09 22.91
N ASP A 178 0.06 15.68 23.29
CA ASP A 178 0.01 16.99 23.98
C ASP A 178 0.49 16.90 25.45
N SER A 179 0.44 15.72 26.07
CA SER A 179 0.74 15.51 27.48
C SER A 179 2.23 15.61 27.79
N GLU A 180 2.68 16.66 28.48
CA GLU A 180 4.09 16.83 28.90
C GLU A 180 4.64 15.64 29.71
N VAL A 181 3.82 15.07 30.60
CA VAL A 181 4.16 13.89 31.42
C VAL A 181 4.52 12.66 30.58
N PHE A 182 4.03 12.59 29.34
CA PHE A 182 4.44 11.53 28.43
C PHE A 182 5.91 11.70 28.04
N TRP A 183 6.34 12.92 27.72
CA TRP A 183 7.69 13.22 27.24
C TRP A 183 8.76 13.19 28.34
N GLU A 184 8.38 13.28 29.61
CA GLU A 184 9.30 13.11 30.74
C GLU A 184 9.98 11.73 30.68
N GLY A 185 11.32 11.75 30.62
CA GLY A 185 12.18 10.56 30.56
C GLY A 185 12.27 9.89 29.19
N MET A 186 11.59 10.40 28.16
CA MET A 186 11.70 9.85 26.80
C MET A 186 12.96 10.38 26.10
N ASN A 187 13.70 9.47 25.47
CA ASN A 187 14.82 9.82 24.60
C ASN A 187 14.40 9.70 23.13
N SER A 188 14.94 10.56 22.28
CA SER A 188 14.73 10.46 20.84
C SER A 188 15.80 9.60 20.19
N LEU A 189 15.40 8.75 19.26
CA LEU A 189 16.32 7.97 18.44
C LEU A 189 16.76 8.77 17.21
N GLU A 190 18.06 8.70 16.92
CA GLU A 190 18.63 9.31 15.72
C GLU A 190 18.51 8.38 14.51
N LEU A 191 18.11 8.94 13.36
CA LEU A 191 18.11 8.22 12.09
C LEU A 191 19.53 8.07 11.55
N GLY A 192 19.93 6.84 11.25
CA GLY A 192 21.22 6.49 10.66
C GLY A 192 21.22 6.49 9.13
N ASP A 193 22.21 5.77 8.58
CA ASP A 193 22.35 5.50 7.15
C ASP A 193 21.80 4.12 6.80
N ILE A 194 21.64 3.82 5.50
CA ILE A 194 21.25 2.47 5.07
C ILE A 194 22.38 1.49 5.45
N PRO A 195 22.08 0.43 6.21
CA PRO A 195 23.06 -0.60 6.61
C PRO A 195 23.68 -1.31 5.40
N LEU A 196 24.87 -1.89 5.57
CA LEU A 196 25.50 -2.74 4.57
C LEU A 196 24.97 -4.19 4.66
N LEU A 197 25.12 -4.95 3.57
CA LEU A 197 24.83 -6.38 3.59
C LEU A 197 25.62 -7.08 4.71
N ARG A 198 24.96 -7.99 5.43
CA ARG A 198 25.47 -8.74 6.59
C ARG A 198 25.71 -7.93 7.86
N GLU A 199 25.35 -6.66 7.88
CA GLU A 199 25.41 -5.84 9.09
C GLU A 199 24.30 -6.24 10.07
N GLU A 200 24.61 -6.24 11.37
CA GLU A 200 23.67 -6.64 12.41
C GLU A 200 22.61 -5.58 12.64
N VAL A 201 21.36 -6.04 12.79
CA VAL A 201 20.19 -5.20 13.07
C VAL A 201 19.33 -5.81 14.17
N PHE A 202 18.78 -4.94 15.02
CA PHE A 202 17.88 -5.31 16.11
C PHE A 202 16.53 -4.66 15.89
N VAL A 203 15.46 -5.44 15.77
CA VAL A 203 14.09 -4.92 15.73
C VAL A 203 13.53 -4.92 17.14
N VAL A 204 13.07 -3.76 17.58
CA VAL A 204 12.49 -3.57 18.93
C VAL A 204 11.01 -3.21 18.78
N GLY A 205 10.14 -3.88 19.51
CA GLY A 205 8.70 -3.63 19.41
C GLY A 205 7.85 -4.42 20.40
N TYR A 206 6.53 -4.36 20.23
CA TYR A 206 5.55 -5.03 21.05
C TYR A 206 4.81 -6.11 20.24
N PRO A 207 5.08 -7.40 20.47
CA PRO A 207 4.41 -8.45 19.73
C PRO A 207 2.92 -8.49 20.08
N GLN A 208 2.11 -8.96 19.14
CA GLN A 208 0.67 -9.10 19.33
C GLN A 208 0.34 -9.97 20.56
N GLY A 209 -0.61 -9.51 21.38
CA GLY A 209 -1.08 -10.22 22.57
C GLY A 209 -0.21 -10.07 23.83
N GLY A 210 0.97 -9.43 23.73
CA GLY A 210 1.86 -9.18 24.86
C GLY A 210 2.01 -7.70 25.20
N ASP A 211 2.26 -7.39 26.48
CA ASP A 211 2.53 -6.01 26.95
C ASP A 211 4.02 -5.72 27.18
N ASN A 212 4.85 -6.76 27.11
CA ASN A 212 6.29 -6.67 27.22
C ASN A 212 6.91 -6.35 25.86
N ILE A 213 8.03 -5.64 25.91
CA ILE A 213 8.86 -5.36 24.75
C ILE A 213 9.53 -6.66 24.28
N SER A 214 9.70 -6.80 22.98
CA SER A 214 10.40 -7.89 22.32
C SER A 214 11.53 -7.32 21.48
N VAL A 215 12.64 -8.04 21.45
CA VAL A 215 13.80 -7.72 20.62
C VAL A 215 14.13 -8.93 19.77
N THR A 216 14.15 -8.74 18.46
CA THR A 216 14.64 -9.75 17.51
C THR A 216 15.92 -9.26 16.87
N LYS A 217 16.90 -10.15 16.75
CA LYS A 217 18.20 -9.87 16.13
C LYS A 217 18.27 -10.58 14.79
N GLY A 218 18.84 -9.91 13.80
CA GLY A 218 19.20 -10.51 12.52
C GLY A 218 20.32 -9.71 11.86
N VAL A 219 20.49 -9.93 10.57
CA VAL A 219 21.38 -9.21 9.68
C VAL A 219 20.65 -8.72 8.44
N VAL A 220 21.25 -7.76 7.76
CA VAL A 220 20.76 -7.31 6.45
C VAL A 220 21.07 -8.35 5.38
N SER A 221 20.00 -8.86 4.78
CA SER A 221 20.06 -9.87 3.72
C SER A 221 20.11 -9.24 2.33
N ARG A 222 19.34 -8.17 2.11
CA ARG A 222 19.21 -7.52 0.79
C ARG A 222 18.71 -6.07 0.91
N VAL A 223 19.07 -5.24 -0.05
CA VAL A 223 18.43 -3.94 -0.30
C VAL A 223 17.84 -3.99 -1.70
N GLU A 224 16.52 -3.92 -1.81
CA GLU A 224 15.84 -4.04 -3.09
C GLU A 224 14.52 -3.25 -3.11
N PRO A 225 13.99 -2.94 -4.30
CA PRO A 225 12.63 -2.44 -4.42
C PRO A 225 11.67 -3.53 -3.98
N THR A 226 10.74 -3.19 -3.11
CA THR A 226 9.73 -4.13 -2.59
C THR A 226 8.37 -3.49 -2.71
N GLN A 227 7.35 -4.31 -2.94
CA GLN A 227 5.97 -3.87 -2.91
C GLN A 227 5.55 -3.54 -1.48
N TYR A 228 5.26 -2.27 -1.20
CA TYR A 228 4.64 -1.85 0.06
C TYR A 228 3.16 -2.17 -0.03
N VAL A 229 2.74 -3.28 0.60
CA VAL A 229 1.38 -3.81 0.42
C VAL A 229 0.31 -2.80 0.84
N HIS A 230 0.53 -2.07 1.93
CA HIS A 230 -0.40 -1.04 2.40
C HIS A 230 -0.52 0.14 1.41
N GLY A 231 0.58 0.51 0.77
CA GLY A 231 0.66 1.68 -0.11
C GLY A 231 0.50 1.39 -1.60
N ALA A 232 0.38 0.11 -1.98
CA ALA A 232 0.44 -0.38 -3.36
C ALA A 232 1.58 0.21 -4.22
N THR A 233 2.67 0.64 -3.60
CA THR A 233 3.79 1.32 -4.28
C THR A 233 5.06 0.49 -4.15
N GLN A 234 5.91 0.52 -5.17
CA GLN A 234 7.25 -0.08 -5.09
C GLN A 234 8.26 0.97 -4.66
N LEU A 235 8.81 0.80 -3.47
CA LEU A 235 9.86 1.66 -2.93
C LEU A 235 11.02 0.78 -2.45
N MET A 236 12.17 1.40 -2.21
CA MET A 236 13.31 0.71 -1.59
C MET A 236 12.89 0.16 -0.22
N ALA A 237 13.20 -1.10 0.04
CA ALA A 237 13.13 -1.73 1.35
C ALA A 237 14.44 -2.47 1.66
N ILE A 238 14.69 -2.71 2.94
CA ILE A 238 15.80 -3.55 3.38
C ILE A 238 15.20 -4.85 3.92
N GLN A 239 15.60 -5.96 3.31
CA GLN A 239 15.29 -7.30 3.78
C GLN A 239 16.26 -7.69 4.90
N ILE A 240 15.73 -8.21 5.99
CA ILE A 240 16.47 -8.70 7.15
C ILE A 240 16.06 -10.14 7.46
N ASP A 241 16.96 -10.91 8.08
CA ASP A 241 16.65 -12.28 8.55
C ASP A 241 16.16 -12.33 10.00
N ALA A 242 15.84 -11.17 10.60
CA ALA A 242 15.18 -11.10 11.89
C ALA A 242 13.68 -11.37 11.72
N ALA A 243 13.10 -12.14 12.64
CA ALA A 243 11.66 -12.32 12.70
C ALA A 243 10.98 -10.97 13.01
N ILE A 244 10.12 -10.51 12.11
CA ILE A 244 9.10 -9.50 12.41
C ILE A 244 7.81 -10.27 12.70
N ASN A 245 7.00 -9.80 13.64
CA ASN A 245 5.73 -10.42 13.98
C ASN A 245 4.66 -9.33 14.02
N PRO A 246 3.36 -9.66 13.83
CA PRO A 246 2.29 -8.70 14.09
C PRO A 246 2.48 -8.01 15.44
N GLY A 247 2.31 -6.69 15.46
CA GLY A 247 2.56 -5.84 16.63
C GLY A 247 3.94 -5.16 16.64
N ASN A 248 5.00 -5.81 16.12
CA ASN A 248 6.33 -5.17 16.01
C ASN A 248 6.37 -4.12 14.89
N SER A 249 5.44 -4.16 13.94
CA SER A 249 5.29 -3.16 12.90
C SER A 249 5.17 -1.76 13.50
N GLY A 250 5.96 -0.83 12.95
CA GLY A 250 6.13 0.55 13.36
C GLY A 250 7.28 0.75 14.35
N GLY A 251 7.82 -0.32 14.93
CA GLY A 251 8.99 -0.28 15.79
C GLY A 251 10.30 -0.04 15.03
N PRO A 252 11.35 0.44 15.69
CA PRO A 252 12.62 0.73 15.05
C PRO A 252 13.44 -0.53 14.83
N ALA A 253 14.15 -0.57 13.70
CA ALA A 253 15.30 -1.42 13.48
C ALA A 253 16.56 -0.63 13.81
N ILE A 254 17.39 -1.12 14.72
CA ILE A 254 18.57 -0.44 15.27
C ILE A 254 19.85 -1.09 14.74
N MET A 255 20.79 -0.26 14.30
CA MET A 255 22.14 -0.60 13.88
C MET A 255 23.14 0.28 14.65
N GLY A 256 24.00 -0.33 15.47
CA GLY A 256 24.79 0.42 16.44
C GLY A 256 23.87 1.17 17.39
N ASN A 257 24.00 2.51 17.47
CA ASN A 257 23.15 3.38 18.30
C ASN A 257 22.13 4.20 17.48
N LYS A 258 21.90 3.83 16.21
CA LYS A 258 21.05 4.60 15.29
C LYS A 258 19.97 3.72 14.67
N VAL A 259 18.87 4.35 14.25
CA VAL A 259 17.79 3.69 13.52
C VAL A 259 18.24 3.43 12.08
N ALA A 260 18.21 2.17 11.65
CA ALA A 260 18.40 1.74 10.28
C ALA A 260 17.09 1.73 9.47
N GLY A 261 15.95 1.62 10.14
CA GLY A 261 14.64 1.67 9.49
C GLY A 261 13.45 1.44 10.43
N VAL A 262 12.25 1.36 9.86
CA VAL A 262 11.00 0.99 10.57
C VAL A 262 10.56 -0.41 10.15
N ALA A 263 10.34 -1.31 11.10
CA ALA A 263 9.78 -2.64 10.81
C ALA A 263 8.36 -2.50 10.26
N PHE A 264 8.00 -3.15 9.14
CA PHE A 264 6.66 -2.96 8.56
C PHE A 264 5.98 -4.22 8.01
N GLN A 265 6.74 -5.16 7.43
CA GLN A 265 6.12 -6.31 6.75
C GLN A 265 6.98 -7.59 6.81
N ASN A 266 6.30 -8.74 6.78
CA ASN A 266 6.90 -10.04 6.45
C ASN A 266 6.47 -10.51 5.05
N LEU A 267 7.31 -11.32 4.42
CA LEU A 267 6.90 -12.07 3.23
C LEU A 267 5.97 -13.22 3.66
N ALA A 268 4.73 -13.24 3.16
CA ALA A 268 3.81 -14.34 3.41
C ALA A 268 4.39 -15.68 2.91
N GLY A 269 4.50 -16.67 3.80
CA GLY A 269 5.08 -17.99 3.48
C GLY A 269 6.62 -18.06 3.48
N GLY A 270 7.31 -16.95 3.75
CA GLY A 270 8.76 -16.93 3.97
C GLY A 270 9.12 -17.05 5.44
N GLU A 271 9.89 -18.06 5.82
CA GLU A 271 10.46 -18.15 7.17
C GLU A 271 11.63 -17.17 7.30
N ASN A 272 11.67 -16.39 8.40
CA ASN A 272 12.76 -15.46 8.71
C ASN A 272 13.04 -14.43 7.59
N ILE A 273 11.98 -13.91 6.97
CA ILE A 273 12.08 -12.81 5.99
C ILE A 273 11.24 -11.64 6.50
N GLY A 274 11.92 -10.65 7.09
CA GLY A 274 11.34 -9.38 7.49
C GLY A 274 11.82 -8.24 6.59
N TYR A 275 11.01 -7.18 6.50
CA TYR A 275 11.37 -5.95 5.80
C TYR A 275 11.32 -4.74 6.74
N ILE A 276 12.26 -3.82 6.52
CA ILE A 276 12.30 -2.51 7.17
C ILE A 276 12.28 -1.39 6.13
N ILE A 277 11.56 -0.33 6.45
CA ILE A 277 11.49 0.92 5.68
C ILE A 277 12.80 1.68 5.94
N PRO A 278 13.64 1.93 4.91
CA PRO A 278 14.98 2.44 5.11
C PRO A 278 14.99 3.94 5.44
N THR A 279 16.04 4.41 6.11
CA THR A 279 16.12 5.82 6.55
C THR A 279 15.96 6.88 5.46
N PRO A 280 16.37 6.70 4.18
CA PRO A 280 16.09 7.70 3.15
C PRO A 280 14.60 7.87 2.86
N VAL A 281 13.82 6.79 2.89
CA VAL A 281 12.35 6.84 2.72
C VAL A 281 11.71 7.56 3.91
N ILE A 282 12.18 7.28 5.14
CA ILE A 282 11.73 7.98 6.35
C ILE A 282 12.04 9.49 6.26
N LYS A 283 13.27 9.84 5.86
CA LYS A 283 13.69 11.25 5.71
C LYS A 283 12.91 11.96 4.62
N HIS A 284 12.66 11.32 3.48
CA HIS A 284 11.84 11.88 2.40
C HIS A 284 10.42 12.18 2.89
N PHE A 285 9.80 11.24 3.61
CA PHE A 285 8.49 11.43 4.22
C PHE A 285 8.46 12.60 5.21
N ILE A 286 9.37 12.62 6.19
CA ILE A 286 9.43 13.67 7.23
C ILE A 286 9.67 15.04 6.59
N ASN A 287 10.68 15.16 5.73
CA ASN A 287 11.01 16.43 5.08
C ASN A 287 9.85 16.94 4.22
N GLY A 288 9.17 16.05 3.47
CA GLY A 288 8.01 16.44 2.66
C GLY A 288 6.85 16.98 3.50
N VAL A 289 6.60 16.37 4.67
CA VAL A 289 5.59 16.84 5.62
C VAL A 289 6.00 18.19 6.22
N GLU A 290 7.26 18.36 6.63
CA GLU A 290 7.75 19.62 7.21
C GLU A 290 7.74 20.78 6.21
N GLU A 291 8.10 20.52 4.95
CA GLU A 291 8.18 21.55 3.90
C GLU A 291 6.80 22.00 3.41
N SER A 292 5.82 21.08 3.32
CA SER A 292 4.52 21.37 2.71
C SER A 292 3.34 21.37 3.68
N GLY A 293 3.56 21.01 4.95
CA GLY A 293 2.52 20.85 5.97
C GLY A 293 1.65 19.60 5.80
N LYS A 294 1.88 18.78 4.78
CA LYS A 294 1.15 17.53 4.52
C LYS A 294 2.01 16.52 3.77
N TYR A 295 1.57 15.27 3.71
CA TYR A 295 2.24 14.28 2.86
C TYR A 295 1.95 14.54 1.38
N THR A 296 2.98 14.50 0.53
CA THR A 296 2.88 14.82 -0.90
C THR A 296 3.02 13.62 -1.83
N GLY A 297 3.33 12.41 -1.34
CA GLY A 297 3.54 11.24 -2.19
C GLY A 297 4.96 11.11 -2.76
N PHE A 298 5.21 9.99 -3.44
CA PHE A 298 6.44 9.75 -4.21
C PHE A 298 6.29 10.13 -5.67
N CYS A 299 7.36 10.64 -6.27
CA CYS A 299 7.35 11.01 -7.67
C CYS A 299 7.36 9.80 -8.60
N SER A 300 6.74 9.95 -9.77
CA SER A 300 6.82 9.00 -10.88
C SER A 300 7.10 9.75 -12.18
N MET A 301 7.90 9.14 -13.05
CA MET A 301 8.09 9.61 -14.42
C MET A 301 6.91 9.21 -15.31
N GLY A 302 6.07 8.27 -14.85
CA GLY A 302 4.89 7.82 -15.58
C GLY A 302 5.21 6.97 -16.81
N VAL A 303 6.36 6.29 -16.85
CA VAL A 303 6.72 5.40 -17.95
C VAL A 303 6.68 3.93 -17.51
N SER A 304 6.35 3.04 -18.44
CA SER A 304 6.57 1.61 -18.28
C SER A 304 7.66 1.17 -19.26
N CYS A 305 8.66 0.46 -18.75
CA CYS A 305 9.85 0.12 -19.53
C CYS A 305 9.97 -1.38 -19.76
N GLN A 306 10.57 -1.74 -20.90
CA GLN A 306 10.95 -3.10 -21.24
C GLN A 306 12.50 -3.23 -21.15
N PRO A 307 13.02 -4.28 -20.49
CA PRO A 307 14.45 -4.59 -20.50
C PRO A 307 15.00 -4.84 -21.91
N MET A 308 16.24 -4.41 -22.15
CA MET A 308 16.95 -4.48 -23.44
C MET A 308 18.09 -5.51 -23.43
N GLU A 309 17.96 -6.60 -22.65
CA GLU A 309 19.02 -7.63 -22.53
C GLU A 309 19.25 -8.43 -23.82
N ASN A 310 18.23 -8.57 -24.67
CA ASN A 310 18.35 -9.26 -25.94
C ASN A 310 19.16 -8.43 -26.96
N ALA A 311 20.14 -9.03 -27.62
CA ALA A 311 21.00 -8.30 -28.57
C ALA A 311 20.26 -7.85 -29.85
N GLN A 312 19.24 -8.59 -30.29
CA GLN A 312 18.49 -8.25 -31.51
C GLN A 312 17.62 -7.01 -31.30
N ILE A 313 16.95 -6.89 -30.15
CA ILE A 313 16.17 -5.66 -29.86
C ILE A 313 17.08 -4.43 -29.82
N ARG A 314 18.26 -4.54 -29.18
CA ARG A 314 19.27 -3.45 -29.18
C ARG A 314 19.71 -3.08 -30.59
N SER A 315 19.95 -4.07 -31.46
CA SER A 315 20.32 -3.85 -32.87
C SER A 315 19.24 -3.10 -33.65
N ILE A 316 17.96 -3.51 -33.50
CA ILE A 316 16.81 -2.84 -34.15
C ILE A 316 16.73 -1.36 -33.76
N TYR A 317 16.96 -1.07 -32.47
CA TYR A 317 16.97 0.30 -31.94
C TYR A 317 18.32 1.02 -32.09
N GLN A 318 19.26 0.45 -32.86
CA GLN A 318 20.54 1.07 -33.22
C GLN A 318 21.42 1.44 -32.02
N MET A 319 21.31 0.66 -30.93
CA MET A 319 22.18 0.80 -29.77
C MET A 319 23.59 0.28 -30.10
N SER A 320 24.61 1.06 -29.80
CA SER A 320 26.01 0.62 -29.89
C SER A 320 26.32 -0.44 -28.82
N SER A 321 27.47 -1.11 -28.93
CA SER A 321 27.91 -2.12 -27.95
C SER A 321 28.09 -1.56 -26.54
N GLU A 322 28.39 -0.26 -26.43
CA GLU A 322 28.65 0.43 -25.16
C GLU A 322 27.38 1.01 -24.52
N MET A 323 26.28 1.06 -25.28
CA MET A 323 25.00 1.59 -24.79
C MET A 323 24.25 0.55 -23.96
N THR A 324 23.69 1.01 -22.86
CA THR A 324 22.73 0.26 -22.06
C THR A 324 21.51 1.12 -21.79
N GLY A 325 20.36 0.49 -21.58
CA GLY A 325 19.14 1.23 -21.27
C GLY A 325 17.89 0.37 -21.29
N VAL A 326 16.73 1.04 -21.22
CA VAL A 326 15.43 0.38 -21.25
C VAL A 326 14.49 1.04 -22.25
N LEU A 327 13.67 0.23 -22.93
CA LEU A 327 12.75 0.70 -23.96
C LEU A 327 11.44 1.17 -23.36
N ILE A 328 10.98 2.37 -23.70
CA ILE A 328 9.68 2.88 -23.28
C ILE A 328 8.56 2.15 -24.03
N SER A 329 7.74 1.42 -23.27
CA SER A 329 6.60 0.64 -23.79
C SER A 329 5.26 1.37 -23.65
N LYS A 330 5.11 2.19 -22.60
CA LYS A 330 3.90 2.96 -22.28
C LYS A 330 4.29 4.25 -21.57
N ILE A 331 3.53 5.32 -21.79
CA ILE A 331 3.66 6.59 -21.08
C ILE A 331 2.29 6.99 -20.56
N ASN A 332 2.23 7.42 -19.30
CA ASN A 332 1.03 7.94 -18.68
C ASN A 332 0.67 9.30 -19.30
N PRO A 333 -0.53 9.48 -19.87
CA PRO A 333 -0.92 10.74 -20.54
C PRO A 333 -0.82 11.98 -19.64
N LEU A 334 -0.95 11.79 -18.32
CA LEU A 334 -0.84 12.87 -17.35
C LEU A 334 0.60 13.10 -16.87
N SER A 335 1.61 12.35 -17.33
CA SER A 335 3.00 12.64 -16.97
C SER A 335 3.57 13.79 -17.82
N ASP A 336 4.57 14.51 -17.30
CA ASP A 336 5.30 15.48 -18.12
C ASP A 336 6.12 14.78 -19.21
N ALA A 337 6.58 13.55 -18.93
CA ALA A 337 7.22 12.68 -19.89
C ALA A 337 6.38 12.48 -21.16
N HIS A 338 5.04 12.44 -21.07
CA HIS A 338 4.17 12.28 -22.24
C HIS A 338 4.29 13.41 -23.28
N LYS A 339 4.71 14.60 -22.84
CA LYS A 339 4.87 15.76 -23.74
C LYS A 339 6.21 15.77 -24.49
N ILE A 340 7.18 14.97 -24.02
CA ILE A 340 8.59 15.10 -24.41
C ILE A 340 9.14 13.77 -24.94
N LEU A 341 8.86 12.67 -24.24
CA LEU A 341 9.27 11.33 -24.58
C LEU A 341 8.26 10.65 -25.50
N ASN A 342 8.75 9.74 -26.32
CA ASN A 342 7.94 8.94 -27.22
C ASN A 342 7.96 7.47 -26.77
N LYS A 343 6.89 6.75 -27.12
CA LYS A 343 6.96 5.29 -27.13
C LYS A 343 8.13 4.88 -28.03
N GLU A 344 8.85 3.85 -27.61
CA GLU A 344 10.02 3.30 -28.30
C GLU A 344 11.33 4.12 -28.18
N ASP A 345 11.33 5.22 -27.43
CA ASP A 345 12.60 5.78 -26.94
C ASP A 345 13.31 4.76 -26.03
N VAL A 346 14.64 4.68 -26.13
CA VAL A 346 15.44 3.90 -25.17
C VAL A 346 16.04 4.85 -24.14
N ILE A 347 15.66 4.74 -22.88
CA ILE A 347 16.24 5.54 -21.80
C ILE A 347 17.62 5.01 -21.47
N LEU A 348 18.65 5.83 -21.68
CA LEU A 348 20.06 5.50 -21.50
C LEU A 348 20.57 5.93 -20.12
N ALA A 349 20.14 7.09 -19.63
CA ALA A 349 20.59 7.62 -18.34
C ALA A 349 19.52 8.50 -17.67
N PHE A 350 19.58 8.56 -16.34
CA PHE A 350 18.76 9.44 -15.51
C PHE A 350 19.68 10.24 -14.59
N ASP A 351 19.61 11.57 -14.64
CA ASP A 351 20.52 12.50 -13.95
C ASP A 351 22.00 12.15 -14.15
N GLY A 352 22.37 11.80 -15.38
CA GLY A 352 23.73 11.41 -15.74
C GLY A 352 24.15 10.01 -15.26
N VAL A 353 23.30 9.28 -14.54
CA VAL A 353 23.56 7.89 -14.12
C VAL A 353 23.12 6.92 -15.21
N PRO A 354 24.03 6.12 -15.81
CA PRO A 354 23.68 5.16 -16.84
C PRO A 354 22.76 4.05 -16.33
N ILE A 355 21.73 3.72 -17.12
CA ILE A 355 20.77 2.66 -16.83
C ILE A 355 21.20 1.38 -17.54
N GLY A 356 21.21 0.25 -16.83
CA GLY A 356 21.52 -1.06 -17.38
C GLY A 356 20.41 -1.59 -18.29
N ASN A 357 20.74 -2.62 -19.09
CA ASN A 357 19.75 -3.29 -19.96
C ASN A 357 18.64 -3.99 -19.17
N ASP A 358 18.86 -4.26 -17.88
CA ASP A 358 17.92 -4.80 -16.91
C ASP A 358 17.11 -3.71 -16.18
N GLY A 359 17.32 -2.43 -16.51
CA GLY A 359 16.67 -1.29 -15.85
C GLY A 359 17.30 -0.90 -14.51
N THR A 360 18.48 -1.43 -14.17
CA THR A 360 19.12 -1.10 -12.90
C THR A 360 20.16 0.01 -13.02
N VAL A 361 20.39 0.74 -11.94
CA VAL A 361 21.44 1.75 -11.74
C VAL A 361 22.35 1.34 -10.58
N PRO A 362 23.62 1.80 -10.52
CA PRO A 362 24.48 1.57 -9.37
C PRO A 362 23.90 2.21 -8.10
N LEU A 363 23.75 1.42 -7.03
CA LEU A 363 23.35 1.93 -5.71
C LEU A 363 24.60 2.20 -4.86
N ARG A 364 25.44 1.17 -4.70
CA ARG A 364 26.65 1.15 -3.87
C ARG A 364 27.70 0.25 -4.52
N LYS A 365 28.84 0.05 -3.85
CA LYS A 365 29.92 -0.83 -4.34
C LYS A 365 29.40 -2.25 -4.58
N LYS A 366 29.28 -2.63 -5.86
CA LYS A 366 28.78 -3.93 -6.34
C LYS A 366 27.29 -4.19 -6.10
N GLU A 367 26.50 -3.16 -5.79
CA GLU A 367 25.05 -3.26 -5.61
C GLU A 367 24.32 -2.41 -6.66
N ARG A 368 23.20 -2.92 -7.17
CA ARG A 368 22.38 -2.28 -8.20
C ARG A 368 20.92 -2.29 -7.74
N ILE A 369 20.16 -1.28 -8.14
CA ILE A 369 18.71 -1.12 -7.85
C ILE A 369 18.00 -0.59 -9.10
N THR A 370 16.68 -0.74 -9.23
CA THR A 370 15.99 -0.12 -10.39
C THR A 370 16.16 1.40 -10.39
N PHE A 371 16.20 1.99 -11.58
CA PHE A 371 16.28 3.44 -11.74
C PHE A 371 15.05 4.17 -11.18
N ASP A 372 13.90 3.50 -10.99
CA ASP A 372 12.70 4.08 -10.34
C ASP A 372 12.99 4.52 -8.90
N HIS A 373 14.00 3.94 -8.25
CA HIS A 373 14.46 4.43 -6.96
C HIS A 373 14.94 5.89 -7.04
N MET A 374 15.68 6.26 -8.09
CA MET A 374 16.12 7.64 -8.28
C MET A 374 14.94 8.58 -8.54
N VAL A 375 13.96 8.12 -9.31
CA VAL A 375 12.73 8.87 -9.61
C VAL A 375 11.90 9.12 -8.35
N SER A 376 11.64 8.07 -7.57
CA SER A 376 10.81 8.15 -6.37
C SER A 376 11.41 9.05 -5.29
N MET A 377 12.74 9.09 -5.16
CA MET A 377 13.43 9.93 -4.17
C MET A 377 13.46 11.42 -4.52
N LYS A 378 13.01 11.82 -5.71
CA LYS A 378 12.89 13.22 -6.12
C LYS A 378 11.76 13.93 -5.38
N LYS A 379 11.89 15.25 -5.23
CA LYS A 379 10.82 16.08 -4.68
C LYS A 379 9.76 16.37 -5.74
N PRO A 380 8.49 16.56 -5.35
CA PRO A 380 7.46 17.02 -6.28
C PRO A 380 7.87 18.32 -6.98
N ASN A 381 7.67 18.36 -8.29
CA ASN A 381 8.04 19.45 -9.19
C ASN A 381 9.55 19.65 -9.40
N GLU A 382 10.39 18.73 -8.92
CA GLU A 382 11.81 18.69 -9.31
C GLU A 382 11.96 18.21 -10.75
N THR A 383 12.92 18.78 -11.47
CA THR A 383 13.28 18.33 -12.82
C THR A 383 14.39 17.28 -12.78
N ALA A 384 14.30 16.28 -13.67
CA ALA A 384 15.36 15.30 -13.90
C ALA A 384 15.83 15.36 -15.36
N LEU A 385 17.14 15.20 -15.57
CA LEU A 385 17.75 15.10 -16.89
C LEU A 385 17.69 13.65 -17.37
N VAL A 386 16.95 13.40 -18.45
CA VAL A 386 16.76 12.07 -19.01
C VAL A 386 17.41 12.00 -20.38
N LYS A 387 18.40 11.12 -20.51
CA LYS A 387 19.07 10.84 -21.78
C LYS A 387 18.40 9.67 -22.47
N VAL A 388 18.01 9.84 -23.73
CA VAL A 388 17.33 8.81 -24.52
C VAL A 388 17.99 8.61 -25.88
N LEU A 389 17.85 7.41 -26.45
CA LEU A 389 18.11 7.12 -27.85
C LEU A 389 16.79 7.11 -28.60
N ARG A 390 16.68 7.94 -29.63
CA ARG A 390 15.53 8.00 -30.55
C ARG A 390 16.05 7.93 -31.96
N GLU A 391 15.61 6.92 -32.72
CA GLU A 391 16.04 6.70 -34.12
C GLU A 391 17.58 6.71 -34.29
N GLY A 392 18.29 6.08 -33.35
CA GLY A 392 19.75 6.00 -33.36
C GLY A 392 20.49 7.28 -32.96
N LYS A 393 19.78 8.35 -32.56
CA LYS A 393 20.37 9.61 -32.09
C LYS A 393 20.12 9.82 -30.61
N GLU A 394 21.13 10.29 -29.90
CA GLU A 394 21.01 10.64 -28.48
C GLU A 394 20.32 11.99 -28.33
N HIS A 395 19.40 12.07 -27.38
CA HIS A 395 18.72 13.29 -26.95
C HIS A 395 18.75 13.39 -25.44
N GLU A 396 18.76 14.62 -24.93
CA GLU A 396 18.65 14.90 -23.50
C GLU A 396 17.47 15.84 -23.26
N PHE A 397 16.65 15.47 -22.27
CA PHE A 397 15.42 16.18 -21.95
C PHE A 397 15.30 16.41 -20.45
N CYS A 398 14.87 17.60 -20.07
CA CYS A 398 14.48 17.88 -18.69
C CYS A 398 13.00 17.53 -18.51
N ILE A 399 12.69 16.64 -17.57
CA ILE A 399 11.32 16.19 -17.28
C ILE A 399 10.96 16.58 -15.86
N THR A 400 9.81 17.21 -15.68
CA THR A 400 9.29 17.56 -14.35
C THR A 400 8.61 16.35 -13.72
N LEU A 401 9.03 15.99 -12.52
CA LEU A 401 8.53 14.82 -11.81
C LEU A 401 7.45 15.20 -10.80
N ARG A 402 6.40 14.38 -10.74
CA ARG A 402 5.30 14.55 -9.78
C ARG A 402 4.72 13.21 -9.39
N PRO A 403 4.06 13.11 -8.23
CA PRO A 403 3.17 12.00 -7.93
C PRO A 403 2.09 11.88 -9.03
N LEU A 404 1.81 10.65 -9.45
CA LEU A 404 0.78 10.36 -10.45
C LEU A 404 -0.31 9.53 -9.81
N GLN A 405 -1.55 10.00 -9.93
CA GLN A 405 -2.72 9.27 -9.43
C GLN A 405 -3.17 8.24 -10.49
N PRO A 406 -3.44 6.99 -10.09
CA PRO A 406 -4.03 6.00 -10.98
C PRO A 406 -5.48 6.36 -11.32
N LEU A 407 -5.97 5.92 -12.48
CA LEU A 407 -7.38 6.11 -12.85
C LEU A 407 -8.34 5.42 -11.87
N VAL A 408 -7.97 4.23 -11.42
CA VAL A 408 -8.68 3.47 -10.39
C VAL A 408 -7.79 3.42 -9.15
N PRO A 409 -8.12 4.16 -8.08
CA PRO A 409 -7.37 4.16 -6.83
C PRO A 409 -7.19 2.74 -6.27
N VAL A 410 -5.94 2.39 -5.93
CA VAL A 410 -5.60 1.05 -5.42
C VAL A 410 -5.96 0.90 -3.94
N HIS A 411 -5.78 1.97 -3.17
CA HIS A 411 -6.20 2.07 -1.78
C HIS A 411 -6.82 3.43 -1.51
N GLN A 412 -7.75 3.46 -0.56
CA GLN A 412 -8.37 4.68 -0.04
C GLN A 412 -8.56 4.47 1.46
N PHE A 413 -7.72 5.12 2.23
CA PHE A 413 -7.75 5.08 3.69
C PHE A 413 -8.04 6.48 4.21
N ASP A 414 -8.56 6.56 5.43
CA ASP A 414 -8.80 7.81 6.17
C ASP A 414 -9.74 8.79 5.45
N GLN A 415 -10.49 8.30 4.46
CA GLN A 415 -11.49 9.04 3.70
C GLN A 415 -12.71 8.17 3.43
N LEU A 416 -13.91 8.79 3.47
CA LEU A 416 -15.14 8.10 3.11
C LEU A 416 -15.27 8.01 1.58
N PRO A 417 -15.78 6.89 1.04
CA PRO A 417 -16.03 6.76 -0.39
C PRO A 417 -17.12 7.74 -0.84
N SER A 418 -16.87 8.46 -1.93
CA SER A 418 -17.87 9.32 -2.54
C SER A 418 -19.00 8.48 -3.13
N TYR A 419 -20.24 8.95 -2.99
CA TYR A 419 -21.40 8.30 -3.60
C TYR A 419 -22.50 9.30 -3.91
N TYR A 420 -23.34 8.97 -4.90
CA TYR A 420 -24.54 9.71 -5.24
C TYR A 420 -25.68 8.73 -5.52
N ILE A 421 -26.87 9.02 -5.02
CA ILE A 421 -28.07 8.20 -5.19
C ILE A 421 -29.13 9.05 -5.87
N PHE A 422 -29.61 8.58 -7.03
CA PHE A 422 -30.72 9.20 -7.73
C PHE A 422 -31.69 8.12 -8.20
N SER A 423 -32.95 8.23 -7.79
CA SER A 423 -34.03 7.30 -8.16
C SER A 423 -33.70 5.82 -7.87
N GLY A 424 -32.96 5.58 -6.78
CA GLY A 424 -32.50 4.26 -6.35
C GLY A 424 -31.22 3.75 -7.02
N PHE A 425 -30.72 4.40 -8.08
CA PHE A 425 -29.42 4.08 -8.65
C PHE A 425 -28.31 4.64 -7.76
N VAL A 426 -27.41 3.76 -7.32
CA VAL A 426 -26.27 4.13 -6.48
C VAL A 426 -25.04 4.27 -7.37
N PHE A 427 -24.54 5.49 -7.51
CA PHE A 427 -23.36 5.82 -8.28
C PHE A 427 -22.15 5.96 -7.38
N VAL A 428 -21.05 5.29 -7.74
CA VAL A 428 -19.76 5.37 -7.04
C VAL A 428 -18.62 5.45 -8.05
N PRO A 429 -17.47 6.06 -7.70
CA PRO A 429 -16.25 5.91 -8.48
C PRO A 429 -15.74 4.47 -8.30
N LEU A 430 -15.31 3.82 -9.39
CA LEU A 430 -14.64 2.54 -9.30
C LEU A 430 -13.29 2.72 -8.60
N THR A 431 -13.06 1.93 -7.56
CA THR A 431 -11.82 1.86 -6.79
C THR A 431 -11.46 0.38 -6.58
N GLN A 432 -10.20 0.03 -6.36
CA GLN A 432 -9.87 -1.35 -5.99
C GLN A 432 -10.45 -1.75 -4.63
N PRO A 433 -10.55 -0.86 -3.61
CA PRO A 433 -11.30 -1.18 -2.39
C PRO A 433 -12.75 -1.60 -2.64
N TYR A 434 -13.44 -1.03 -3.64
CA TYR A 434 -14.75 -1.53 -4.08
C TYR A 434 -14.66 -2.97 -4.61
N LEU A 435 -13.65 -3.28 -5.42
CA LEU A 435 -13.44 -4.65 -5.93
C LEU A 435 -13.05 -5.63 -4.81
N HIS A 436 -12.32 -5.18 -3.79
CA HIS A 436 -11.93 -6.02 -2.65
C HIS A 436 -13.12 -6.46 -1.78
N GLU A 437 -14.28 -5.80 -1.87
CA GLU A 437 -15.51 -6.25 -1.18
C GLU A 437 -16.02 -7.60 -1.71
N TYR A 438 -15.58 -8.06 -2.90
CA TYR A 438 -15.87 -9.40 -3.43
C TYR A 438 -15.06 -10.53 -2.73
N GLY A 439 -14.25 -10.19 -1.72
CA GLY A 439 -13.52 -11.15 -0.87
C GLY A 439 -12.04 -11.26 -1.21
N GLU A 440 -11.33 -12.18 -0.54
CA GLU A 440 -9.88 -12.37 -0.72
C GLU A 440 -9.50 -12.73 -2.16
N ASP A 441 -10.36 -13.49 -2.84
CA ASP A 441 -10.19 -13.90 -4.25
C ASP A 441 -10.89 -12.93 -5.23
N TRP A 442 -10.98 -11.65 -4.87
CA TRP A 442 -11.68 -10.63 -5.66
C TRP A 442 -11.27 -10.64 -7.14
N TYR A 443 -10.00 -10.93 -7.45
CA TYR A 443 -9.48 -10.96 -8.81
C TYR A 443 -10.26 -11.94 -9.71
N ASN A 444 -10.72 -13.06 -9.14
CA ASN A 444 -11.49 -14.08 -9.84
C ASN A 444 -13.00 -13.95 -9.63
N THR A 445 -13.46 -13.30 -8.56
CA THR A 445 -14.89 -13.20 -8.22
C THR A 445 -15.56 -11.90 -8.68
N CYS A 446 -14.82 -10.80 -8.80
CA CYS A 446 -15.38 -9.52 -9.22
C CYS A 446 -15.68 -9.50 -10.74
N PRO A 447 -16.55 -8.59 -11.21
CA PRO A 447 -16.91 -8.48 -12.61
C PRO A 447 -15.67 -8.26 -13.49
N ARG A 448 -15.42 -9.19 -14.42
CA ARG A 448 -14.19 -9.21 -15.22
C ARG A 448 -13.90 -7.89 -15.94
N ARG A 449 -14.96 -7.24 -16.46
CA ARG A 449 -14.86 -5.95 -17.13
C ARG A 449 -14.36 -4.84 -16.20
N LEU A 450 -14.81 -4.78 -14.96
CA LEU A 450 -14.34 -3.79 -13.99
C LEU A 450 -12.90 -4.08 -13.56
N CYS A 451 -12.58 -5.36 -13.34
CA CYS A 451 -11.22 -5.82 -13.01
C CYS A 451 -10.20 -5.44 -14.09
N GLU A 452 -10.51 -5.71 -15.37
CA GLU A 452 -9.58 -5.42 -16.46
C GLU A 452 -9.28 -3.93 -16.59
N ARG A 453 -10.29 -3.08 -16.40
CA ARG A 453 -10.14 -1.63 -16.45
C ARG A 453 -9.35 -1.10 -15.26
N ALA A 454 -9.65 -1.58 -14.06
CA ALA A 454 -8.94 -1.22 -12.84
C ALA A 454 -7.43 -1.51 -12.91
N LEU A 455 -7.03 -2.53 -13.68
CA LEU A 455 -5.63 -2.96 -13.78
C LEU A 455 -4.88 -2.41 -15.00
N ARG A 456 -5.56 -1.89 -16.03
CA ARG A 456 -4.93 -1.58 -17.33
C ARG A 456 -5.11 -0.15 -17.81
N ASP A 457 -6.26 0.45 -17.49
CA ASP A 457 -6.62 1.76 -18.01
C ASP A 457 -5.79 2.85 -17.32
N LEU A 458 -5.36 3.85 -18.09
CA LEU A 458 -4.67 5.04 -17.57
C LEU A 458 -5.61 6.25 -17.68
N PRO A 459 -5.44 7.25 -16.80
CA PRO A 459 -6.23 8.46 -16.91
C PRO A 459 -5.79 9.26 -18.14
N GLU A 460 -6.79 9.78 -18.86
CA GLU A 460 -6.61 10.68 -20.01
C GLU A 460 -6.81 12.14 -19.59
N LYS A 461 -7.67 12.39 -18.59
CA LYS A 461 -7.95 13.72 -18.03
C LYS A 461 -7.60 13.79 -16.56
N SER A 462 -7.25 14.99 -16.08
CA SER A 462 -7.07 15.22 -14.64
C SER A 462 -8.38 14.97 -13.89
N ASN A 463 -8.30 14.32 -12.73
CA ASN A 463 -9.46 13.95 -11.89
C ASN A 463 -10.50 13.06 -12.59
N GLN A 464 -10.12 12.36 -13.65
CA GLN A 464 -11.00 11.39 -14.30
C GLN A 464 -11.33 10.22 -13.35
N GLN A 465 -12.59 9.81 -13.32
CA GLN A 465 -13.04 8.63 -12.58
C GLN A 465 -13.93 7.75 -13.45
N LEU A 466 -13.88 6.45 -13.21
CA LEU A 466 -14.83 5.52 -13.81
C LEU A 466 -16.06 5.44 -12.91
N VAL A 467 -17.11 6.20 -13.23
CA VAL A 467 -18.34 6.20 -12.43
C VAL A 467 -19.21 5.01 -12.81
N ILE A 468 -19.51 4.16 -11.83
CA ILE A 468 -20.32 2.95 -12.01
C ILE A 468 -21.62 3.04 -11.23
N ILE A 469 -22.65 2.34 -11.70
CA ILE A 469 -23.82 1.99 -10.89
C ILE A 469 -23.40 0.80 -10.02
N SER A 470 -23.21 0.97 -8.72
CA SER A 470 -22.84 -0.17 -7.85
C SER A 470 -24.03 -1.10 -7.61
N GLN A 471 -25.22 -0.54 -7.43
CA GLN A 471 -26.46 -1.28 -7.18
C GLN A 471 -27.69 -0.44 -7.52
N VAL A 472 -28.85 -1.10 -7.52
CA VAL A 472 -30.16 -0.48 -7.71
C VAL A 472 -31.04 -0.79 -6.50
N LEU A 473 -31.41 0.26 -5.76
CA LEU A 473 -32.39 0.21 -4.69
C LEU A 473 -33.79 0.19 -5.30
N MET A 474 -34.41 -0.99 -5.33
CA MET A 474 -35.64 -1.23 -6.08
C MET A 474 -36.83 -0.40 -5.60
N ASP A 475 -37.51 0.20 -6.56
CA ASP A 475 -38.74 0.97 -6.40
C ASP A 475 -39.53 0.98 -7.73
N ASP A 476 -40.82 1.31 -7.70
CA ASP A 476 -41.67 1.29 -8.89
C ASP A 476 -41.08 2.11 -10.05
N ILE A 477 -40.43 3.25 -9.73
CA ILE A 477 -39.81 4.15 -10.71
C ILE A 477 -38.67 3.50 -11.52
N ASN A 478 -38.02 2.46 -10.98
CA ASN A 478 -36.86 1.80 -11.60
C ASN A 478 -37.11 0.31 -11.94
N THR A 479 -38.37 -0.09 -12.01
CA THR A 479 -38.80 -1.42 -12.47
C THR A 479 -38.21 -1.75 -13.84
N GLY A 480 -37.62 -2.94 -13.98
CA GLY A 480 -36.97 -3.39 -15.21
C GLY A 480 -35.48 -3.04 -15.32
N PHE A 481 -34.93 -2.30 -14.34
CA PHE A 481 -33.52 -1.92 -14.29
C PHE A 481 -32.72 -2.68 -13.21
N GLU A 482 -33.25 -3.78 -12.66
CA GLU A 482 -32.65 -4.57 -11.56
C GLU A 482 -31.23 -5.05 -11.88
N ARG A 483 -30.92 -5.23 -13.18
CA ARG A 483 -29.67 -5.82 -13.68
C ARG A 483 -28.71 -4.77 -14.27
N LEU A 484 -28.89 -3.50 -13.92
CA LEU A 484 -28.01 -2.41 -14.36
C LEU A 484 -26.85 -2.11 -13.40
N ALA A 485 -26.66 -2.91 -12.36
CA ALA A 485 -25.49 -2.83 -11.50
C ALA A 485 -24.19 -3.16 -12.26
N GLU A 486 -23.07 -2.67 -11.73
CA GLU A 486 -21.69 -2.90 -12.18
C GLU A 486 -21.38 -2.36 -13.59
N LEU A 487 -22.21 -1.44 -14.10
CA LEU A 487 -22.07 -0.75 -15.39
C LEU A 487 -21.48 0.63 -15.22
N GLN A 488 -20.55 1.02 -16.09
CA GLN A 488 -20.07 2.40 -16.12
C GLN A 488 -21.10 3.30 -16.81
N VAL A 489 -21.39 4.45 -16.21
CA VAL A 489 -22.12 5.53 -16.87
C VAL A 489 -21.13 6.29 -17.76
N LYS A 490 -21.36 6.26 -19.08
CA LYS A 490 -20.53 6.96 -20.06
C LYS A 490 -21.04 8.36 -20.35
N LYS A 491 -22.37 8.53 -20.41
CA LYS A 491 -22.99 9.81 -20.76
C LYS A 491 -24.27 10.08 -19.97
N VAL A 492 -24.56 11.37 -19.74
CA VAL A 492 -25.85 11.89 -19.29
C VAL A 492 -26.39 12.80 -20.38
N ASN A 493 -27.58 12.52 -20.91
CA ASN A 493 -28.21 13.31 -21.98
C ASN A 493 -27.27 13.61 -23.17
N GLY A 494 -26.39 12.66 -23.51
CA GLY A 494 -25.41 12.80 -24.59
C GLY A 494 -24.07 13.45 -24.21
N VAL A 495 -23.95 14.03 -23.01
CA VAL A 495 -22.70 14.63 -22.48
C VAL A 495 -21.85 13.57 -21.78
N GLU A 496 -20.56 13.52 -22.06
CA GLU A 496 -19.63 12.56 -21.44
C GLU A 496 -19.40 12.84 -19.95
N VAL A 497 -19.34 11.75 -19.17
CA VAL A 497 -19.10 11.81 -17.73
C VAL A 497 -17.60 11.72 -17.45
N ASP A 498 -17.04 12.74 -16.81
CA ASP A 498 -15.61 12.76 -16.44
C ASP A 498 -15.34 12.13 -15.07
N ASN A 499 -16.23 12.39 -14.09
CA ASN A 499 -16.12 11.90 -12.72
C ASN A 499 -17.47 11.94 -11.99
N LEU A 500 -17.53 11.48 -10.74
CA LEU A 500 -18.80 11.39 -9.98
C LEU A 500 -19.41 12.77 -9.72
N ARG A 501 -18.59 13.78 -9.46
CA ARG A 501 -19.07 15.16 -9.27
C ARG A 501 -19.74 15.68 -10.55
N HIS A 502 -19.09 15.49 -11.70
CA HIS A 502 -19.64 15.86 -13.00
C HIS A 502 -20.96 15.11 -13.27
N LEU A 503 -21.03 13.81 -12.98
CA LEU A 503 -22.28 13.04 -13.08
C LEU A 503 -23.40 13.67 -12.22
N CYS A 504 -23.11 13.96 -10.95
CA CYS A 504 -24.05 14.56 -10.02
C CYS A 504 -24.57 15.90 -10.56
N GLN A 505 -23.69 16.77 -11.05
CA GLN A 505 -24.05 18.07 -11.62
C GLN A 505 -24.93 17.92 -12.87
N LEU A 506 -24.62 17.00 -13.78
CA LEU A 506 -25.42 16.77 -14.98
C LEU A 506 -26.84 16.29 -14.64
N ILE A 507 -26.99 15.47 -13.60
CA ILE A 507 -28.30 14.97 -13.15
C ILE A 507 -29.07 16.05 -12.38
N GLU A 508 -28.44 16.74 -11.44
CA GLU A 508 -29.10 17.77 -10.62
C GLU A 508 -29.52 19.00 -11.45
N ASN A 509 -28.77 19.32 -12.52
CA ASN A 509 -29.07 20.43 -13.43
C ASN A 509 -29.90 19.99 -14.66
N CYS A 510 -30.44 18.77 -14.66
CA CYS A 510 -31.25 18.28 -15.77
C CYS A 510 -32.50 19.16 -15.96
N ASP A 511 -32.60 19.81 -17.12
CA ASP A 511 -33.70 20.69 -17.52
C ASP A 511 -34.67 20.02 -18.51
N THR A 512 -34.30 18.85 -19.04
CA THR A 512 -35.14 18.04 -19.92
C THR A 512 -36.18 17.24 -19.14
N GLU A 513 -37.30 16.92 -19.81
CA GLU A 513 -38.36 16.07 -19.21
C GLU A 513 -37.84 14.68 -18.85
N ASN A 514 -36.98 14.13 -19.70
CA ASN A 514 -36.39 12.81 -19.53
C ASN A 514 -34.90 12.93 -19.20
N LEU A 515 -34.46 12.15 -18.22
CA LEU A 515 -33.06 11.89 -17.93
C LEU A 515 -32.65 10.61 -18.64
N LYS A 516 -31.62 10.67 -19.48
CA LYS A 516 -31.06 9.54 -20.21
C LYS A 516 -29.62 9.29 -19.79
N LEU A 517 -29.28 8.05 -19.43
CA LEU A 517 -27.92 7.61 -19.16
C LEU A 517 -27.49 6.55 -20.17
N ASP A 518 -26.37 6.77 -20.86
CA ASP A 518 -25.76 5.78 -21.76
C ASP A 518 -24.69 4.97 -20.98
N LEU A 519 -24.79 3.64 -21.02
CA LEU A 519 -23.91 2.74 -20.28
C LEU A 519 -22.84 2.12 -21.18
N ASP A 520 -21.77 1.60 -20.57
CA ASP A 520 -20.59 1.10 -21.28
C ASP A 520 -20.80 -0.20 -22.08
N ASP A 521 -21.91 -0.91 -21.90
CA ASP A 521 -22.27 -2.07 -22.73
C ASP A 521 -23.35 -1.76 -23.78
N GLY A 522 -23.64 -0.48 -24.00
CA GLY A 522 -24.62 -0.03 -24.98
C GLY A 522 -26.08 0.00 -24.49
N ARG A 523 -26.35 -0.44 -23.24
CA ARG A 523 -27.66 -0.24 -22.62
C ARG A 523 -27.90 1.23 -22.29
N VAL A 524 -29.18 1.59 -22.23
CA VAL A 524 -29.66 2.94 -21.90
C VAL A 524 -30.64 2.85 -20.75
N LEU A 525 -30.48 3.75 -19.79
CA LEU A 525 -31.44 4.01 -18.72
C LEU A 525 -32.15 5.33 -19.03
N ALA A 526 -33.48 5.34 -18.97
CA ALA A 526 -34.28 6.54 -19.18
C ALA A 526 -35.35 6.66 -18.10
N LEU A 527 -35.48 7.84 -17.50
CA LEU A 527 -36.46 8.15 -16.45
C LEU A 527 -37.08 9.52 -16.71
N LYS A 528 -38.35 9.69 -16.32
CA LYS A 528 -38.94 11.03 -16.24
C LYS A 528 -38.34 11.76 -15.04
N TYR A 529 -37.63 12.85 -15.28
CA TYR A 529 -36.70 13.45 -14.32
C TYR A 529 -37.39 13.89 -13.02
N GLN A 530 -38.53 14.56 -13.11
CA GLN A 530 -39.26 15.05 -11.93
C GLN A 530 -39.77 13.91 -11.05
N ASP A 531 -40.28 12.83 -11.65
CA ASP A 531 -40.79 11.67 -10.92
C ASP A 531 -39.63 10.93 -10.22
N ALA A 532 -38.50 10.77 -10.92
CA ALA A 532 -37.27 10.19 -10.40
C ALA A 532 -36.68 10.99 -9.22
N ARG A 533 -36.70 12.32 -9.30
CA ARG A 533 -36.25 13.22 -8.22
C ARG A 533 -37.13 13.06 -6.97
N LEU A 534 -38.45 13.04 -7.12
CA LEU A 534 -39.38 12.82 -6.00
C LEU A 534 -39.21 11.43 -5.38
N ALA A 535 -39.05 10.39 -6.19
CA ALA A 535 -38.88 9.01 -5.73
C ALA A 535 -37.61 8.84 -4.88
N THR A 536 -36.53 9.57 -5.20
CA THR A 536 -35.25 9.51 -4.46
C THR A 536 -35.45 9.66 -2.95
N SER A 537 -36.22 10.66 -2.50
CA SER A 537 -36.45 10.90 -1.06
C SER A 537 -37.21 9.75 -0.38
N LEU A 538 -38.18 9.15 -1.08
CA LEU A 538 -38.95 8.01 -0.58
C LEU A 538 -38.09 6.75 -0.44
N ILE A 539 -37.23 6.50 -1.44
CA ILE A 539 -36.30 5.38 -1.46
C ILE A 539 -35.30 5.49 -0.30
N LEU A 540 -34.67 6.65 -0.12
CA LEU A 540 -33.72 6.87 0.98
C LEU A 540 -34.35 6.59 2.34
N LYS A 541 -35.58 7.08 2.56
CA LYS A 541 -36.33 6.82 3.79
C LYS A 541 -36.62 5.32 3.99
N ARG A 542 -37.02 4.60 2.93
CA ARG A 542 -37.30 3.16 2.98
C ARG A 542 -36.05 2.35 3.34
N HIS A 543 -34.91 2.71 2.76
CA HIS A 543 -33.62 2.05 2.96
C HIS A 543 -32.82 2.58 4.17
N ARG A 544 -33.37 3.56 4.91
CA ARG A 544 -32.72 4.21 6.07
C ARG A 544 -31.35 4.80 5.73
N ILE A 545 -31.25 5.39 4.55
CA ILE A 545 -30.05 6.08 4.07
C ILE A 545 -30.17 7.55 4.47
N ALA A 546 -29.16 8.07 5.16
CA ALA A 546 -29.22 9.40 5.77
C ALA A 546 -29.18 10.54 4.74
N SER A 547 -28.49 10.35 3.62
CA SER A 547 -28.29 11.37 2.59
C SER A 547 -28.30 10.73 1.20
N ALA A 548 -28.72 11.49 0.18
CA ALA A 548 -28.63 11.07 -1.22
C ALA A 548 -27.17 11.03 -1.70
N MET A 549 -26.27 11.78 -1.08
CA MET A 549 -24.89 11.91 -1.52
C MET A 549 -23.92 12.07 -0.36
N SER A 550 -22.66 11.73 -0.61
CA SER A 550 -21.54 11.98 0.29
C SER A 550 -21.25 13.48 0.46
N SER A 551 -20.63 13.85 1.58
CA SER A 551 -20.43 15.26 1.96
C SER A 551 -19.54 16.04 1.00
N ASP A 552 -18.59 15.39 0.34
CA ASP A 552 -17.73 16.01 -0.67
C ASP A 552 -18.52 16.55 -1.87
N LEU A 553 -19.68 15.97 -2.19
CA LEU A 553 -20.57 16.42 -3.27
C LEU A 553 -21.48 17.58 -2.85
N LEU A 554 -21.71 17.79 -1.55
CA LEU A 554 -22.58 18.86 -1.02
C LEU A 554 -21.92 20.26 -1.03
N ILE A 555 -20.59 20.31 -0.87
CA ILE A 555 -19.85 21.52 -0.44
C ILE A 555 -19.87 22.67 -1.46
N GLU A 556 -20.31 22.47 -2.72
CA GLU A 556 -20.32 23.54 -3.73
C GLU A 556 -21.70 24.09 -4.12
N GLN A 557 -22.82 23.44 -3.76
CA GLN A 557 -24.13 24.06 -3.99
C GLN A 557 -24.27 25.36 -3.17
N ASN A 558 -23.64 25.43 -2.00
CA ASN A 558 -23.60 26.64 -1.19
C ASN A 558 -22.61 27.70 -1.72
N ASN A 559 -21.50 27.31 -2.37
CA ASN A 559 -20.58 28.30 -2.94
C ASN A 559 -21.15 28.98 -4.19
N LEU A 560 -21.87 28.24 -5.05
CA LEU A 560 -22.60 28.86 -6.16
C LEU A 560 -23.72 29.79 -5.65
N ALA A 561 -24.45 29.41 -4.60
CA ALA A 561 -25.47 30.28 -4.00
C ALA A 561 -24.87 31.53 -3.35
N THR A 562 -23.66 31.43 -2.78
CA THR A 562 -22.95 32.56 -2.15
C THR A 562 -22.33 33.50 -3.19
N GLU A 563 -21.82 32.97 -4.30
CA GLU A 563 -21.33 33.78 -5.44
C GLU A 563 -22.47 34.44 -6.24
N LEU A 564 -23.63 33.78 -6.36
CA LEU A 564 -24.86 34.38 -6.93
C LEU A 564 -25.47 35.45 -6.01
N ALA A 565 -25.38 35.28 -4.69
CA ALA A 565 -25.79 36.32 -3.73
C ALA A 565 -24.82 37.52 -3.70
N ALA A 566 -23.52 37.29 -3.90
CA ALA A 566 -22.51 38.34 -4.00
C ALA A 566 -22.58 39.14 -5.33
N SER A 567 -23.02 38.49 -6.42
CA SER A 567 -23.24 39.17 -7.71
C SER A 567 -24.59 39.89 -7.81
N CYS A 568 -25.62 39.45 -7.09
CA CYS A 568 -26.90 40.19 -6.97
C CYS A 568 -26.81 41.41 -6.03
N SER A 569 -25.87 41.43 -5.08
CA SER A 569 -25.68 42.57 -4.16
C SER A 569 -24.79 43.69 -4.72
N THR A 570 -24.14 43.46 -5.87
CA THR A 570 -23.32 44.46 -6.57
C THR A 570 -24.04 45.17 -7.72
N ALA A 571 -25.32 44.85 -7.98
CA ALA A 571 -26.14 45.48 -9.03
C ALA A 571 -27.12 46.56 -8.53
N VAL A 572 -27.07 46.95 -7.24
CA VAL A 572 -27.85 48.05 -6.68
C VAL A 572 -26.97 48.94 -5.80
N VAL A 573 -26.10 49.74 -6.43
CA VAL A 573 -25.62 51.04 -5.93
C VAL A 573 -25.40 51.97 -7.11
#